data_AF-A0A2V5SHI2-F1
#
_entry.id   AF-A0A2V5SHI2-F1
#
_cell.length_a   1.000
_cell.length_b   1.000
_cell.length_c   1.000
_cell.angle_alpha   90.00
_cell.angle_beta   90.00
_cell.angle_gamma   90.00
#
_symmetry.space_group_name_H-M   'P 1'
#
loop_
_entity.id
_entity.type
_entity.pdbx_description
1 polymer ?
#
loop_
_entity_poly.entity_id
_entity_poly.type
_entity_poly.pdbx_seq_one_letter_code
_entity_poly.pdbx_strand_id
1 'polypeptide(L)'
;MKSEHVKNSAVFLLAAIFVGCSQIAVVSEKRPAALPPGSGANQVATQTVNRALVKEKKQPIVALGAFVAAARDSLRQLDRDPGNAEARRDYNFAVARIFTVVRDAKLDPWTHPMRVGANGEYTLTWKRDPRPERNPAFYDLIPADELDFKGTYVKDHVKKDGIGAPLVAKRELTASQASALFCPPYIYYSVTATAQFEGSRCVISINDPLAAESVRVDGHSYPLAANFTASYALLLAREKPQKLGFARLLRPQEYASTARVARFEPYNPNKTVLLVIHGLMDTPVTWVPMLNDFRGDPDFRRNYQVWFYSYPSGYPYPYSATILRKELDAIEKKYPLRKPMVVVAHSMGGSITRTLLTDAGTTLWLEAFGHPPAQTPMDPQSKHLLEEVLIFEHRRDIGRVVFMSTPHRGSDLASNWIGRIGSMLVRTPTKLLTVGRTLRESETADPAALKLKRLPNSVDTLAPNNRFVVAINKIPITKGIPYHSIIGDRGRGDSPNSSDGVVAYWSSHLDGARSEFIAPCNHGSPLNPQAIAEVHRILELNAKR
;
A
#
# COMPACT_ATOMS: atom_id res chain seq x y z
N MET A 1 2.80 25.77 66.01
CA MET A 1 2.93 27.12 65.43
C MET A 1 3.59 27.00 64.06
N LYS A 2 3.05 27.66 63.02
CA LYS A 2 3.29 27.51 61.56
C LYS A 2 2.33 26.49 60.91
N SER A 3 1.16 26.90 60.40
CA SER A 3 0.83 27.82 59.29
C SER A 3 0.84 27.12 57.94
N GLU A 4 -0.34 27.05 57.36
CA GLU A 4 -0.65 26.75 55.97
C GLU A 4 0.20 27.56 54.97
N HIS A 5 0.50 26.96 53.82
CA HIS A 5 0.26 27.58 52.52
C HIS A 5 0.58 26.64 51.33
N VAL A 6 -0.40 26.57 50.41
CA VAL A 6 -0.24 26.54 48.94
C VAL A 6 -0.27 25.18 48.20
N LYS A 7 -1.50 24.91 47.70
CA LYS A 7 -1.92 24.61 46.31
C LYS A 7 -1.47 23.30 45.65
N ASN A 8 -2.50 22.47 45.41
CA ASN A 8 -2.97 22.02 44.09
C ASN A 8 -2.00 22.05 42.90
N SER A 9 -2.07 20.93 42.16
CA SER A 9 -1.81 20.77 40.72
C SER A 9 -0.44 20.23 40.32
N ALA A 10 -0.36 18.91 40.15
CA ALA A 10 0.52 18.29 39.15
C ALA A 10 0.05 16.86 38.82
N VAL A 11 -1.22 16.70 38.42
CA VAL A 11 -1.59 15.59 37.52
C VAL A 11 -1.04 15.98 36.15
N PHE A 12 0.23 15.70 35.90
CA PHE A 12 0.81 15.90 34.58
C PHE A 12 0.30 14.78 33.66
N LEU A 13 -0.53 15.20 32.70
CA LEU A 13 -0.97 14.45 31.55
C LEU A 13 0.18 13.63 30.97
N LEU A 14 0.08 12.31 31.11
CA LEU A 14 0.57 11.37 30.13
C LEU A 14 -0.14 11.67 28.81
N ALA A 15 0.40 12.60 28.02
CA ALA A 15 0.17 12.64 26.58
C ALA A 15 0.91 11.46 25.96
N ALA A 16 0.49 10.25 26.34
CA ALA A 16 0.57 9.14 25.43
C ALA A 16 -0.07 9.62 24.13
N ILE A 17 0.64 9.44 23.02
CA ILE A 17 0.03 9.39 21.69
C ILE A 17 -0.82 8.11 21.67
N PHE A 18 -1.83 8.04 22.53
CA PHE A 18 -3.08 7.40 22.20
C PHE A 18 -3.73 8.37 21.22
N VAL A 19 -3.33 8.26 19.93
CA VAL A 19 -4.36 8.35 18.90
C VAL A 19 -5.40 7.35 19.40
N GLY A 20 -6.54 7.86 19.92
CA GLY A 20 -7.60 6.99 20.42
C GLY A 20 -7.77 5.86 19.41
N CYS A 21 -7.84 4.62 19.89
CA CYS A 21 -7.89 3.38 19.09
C CYS A 21 -9.10 3.37 18.14
N SER A 22 -9.14 4.31 17.21
CA SER A 22 -10.03 4.35 16.09
C SER A 22 -9.60 3.20 15.22
N GLN A 23 -10.52 2.26 15.03
CA GLN A 23 -10.26 1.13 14.17
C GLN A 23 -10.05 1.66 12.75
N ILE A 24 -8.86 1.45 12.19
CA ILE A 24 -8.50 1.96 10.86
C ILE A 24 -9.45 1.41 9.78
N ALA A 25 -9.95 0.19 9.99
CA ALA A 25 -11.09 -0.38 9.29
C ALA A 25 -11.76 -1.46 10.16
N VAL A 26 -13.08 -1.54 10.02
CA VAL A 26 -13.95 -2.62 10.50
C VAL A 26 -14.78 -3.05 9.32
N VAL A 27 -14.95 -4.36 9.17
CA VAL A 27 -15.83 -4.93 8.14
C VAL A 27 -16.79 -5.89 8.81
N SER A 28 -18.07 -5.76 8.50
CA SER A 28 -19.11 -6.75 8.78
C SER A 28 -19.77 -7.16 7.48
N GLU A 29 -20.10 -8.44 7.38
CA GLU A 29 -20.85 -8.97 6.25
C GLU A 29 -22.35 -8.82 6.53
N LYS A 30 -23.10 -8.39 5.51
CA LYS A 30 -24.55 -8.29 5.52
C LYS A 30 -25.13 -9.07 4.35
N ARG A 31 -26.35 -9.59 4.53
CA ARG A 31 -27.18 -10.07 3.42
C ARG A 31 -27.89 -8.87 2.81
N PRO A 32 -27.70 -8.57 1.51
CA PRO A 32 -28.44 -7.52 0.83
C PRO A 32 -29.95 -7.77 0.89
N ALA A 33 -30.71 -6.70 1.08
CA ALA A 33 -32.16 -6.75 1.14
C ALA A 33 -32.76 -7.03 -0.26
N ALA A 34 -34.04 -7.39 -0.27
CA ALA A 34 -34.82 -7.45 -1.50
C ALA A 34 -34.80 -6.10 -2.23
N LEU A 35 -34.75 -6.15 -3.56
CA LEU A 35 -34.81 -4.96 -4.39
C LEU A 35 -36.19 -4.30 -4.30
N PRO A 36 -36.27 -2.96 -4.38
CA PRO A 36 -37.54 -2.26 -4.48
C PRO A 36 -38.30 -2.72 -5.74
N PRO A 37 -39.65 -2.74 -5.74
CA PRO A 37 -40.43 -3.19 -6.90
C PRO A 37 -40.00 -2.47 -8.18
N GLY A 38 -39.70 -3.24 -9.23
CA GLY A 38 -39.38 -2.68 -10.54
C GLY A 38 -40.62 -2.15 -11.25
N SER A 39 -40.40 -1.20 -12.16
CA SER A 39 -41.45 -0.59 -12.97
C SER A 39 -41.52 -1.21 -14.37
N GLY A 40 -42.72 -1.23 -14.95
CA GLY A 40 -42.95 -1.67 -16.34
C GLY A 40 -42.25 -2.98 -16.71
N ALA A 41 -41.37 -2.92 -17.72
CA ALA A 41 -40.66 -4.09 -18.24
C ALA A 41 -39.61 -4.69 -17.27
N ASN A 42 -39.19 -3.95 -16.23
CA ASN A 42 -38.20 -4.42 -15.26
C ASN A 42 -38.83 -5.30 -14.15
N GLN A 43 -40.15 -5.20 -13.94
CA GLN A 43 -40.85 -5.84 -12.84
C GLN A 43 -40.58 -7.36 -12.73
N VAL A 44 -40.50 -8.05 -13.87
CA VAL A 44 -40.26 -9.50 -13.94
C VAL A 44 -38.86 -9.86 -13.44
N ALA A 45 -37.84 -9.11 -13.86
CA ALA A 45 -36.47 -9.33 -13.42
C ALA A 45 -36.34 -9.09 -11.91
N THR A 46 -36.89 -7.98 -11.41
CA THR A 46 -36.87 -7.66 -9.97
C THR A 46 -37.57 -8.74 -9.13
N GLN A 47 -38.76 -9.20 -9.55
CA GLN A 47 -39.48 -10.25 -8.83
C GLN A 47 -38.71 -11.58 -8.83
N THR A 48 -38.03 -11.89 -9.93
CA THR A 48 -37.20 -13.10 -10.04
C THR A 48 -36.04 -13.05 -9.06
N VAL A 49 -35.33 -11.91 -8.98
CA VAL A 49 -34.28 -11.68 -7.97
C VAL A 49 -34.82 -11.88 -6.55
N ASN A 50 -35.92 -11.23 -6.21
CA ASN A 50 -36.46 -11.27 -4.85
C ASN A 50 -36.94 -12.68 -4.44
N ARG A 51 -37.53 -13.45 -5.35
CA ARG A 51 -37.87 -14.86 -5.10
C ARG A 51 -36.64 -15.74 -4.95
N ALA A 52 -35.58 -15.46 -5.71
CA ALA A 52 -34.33 -16.21 -5.64
C ALA A 52 -33.60 -16.03 -4.30
N LEU A 53 -33.61 -14.81 -3.73
CA LEU A 53 -33.04 -14.52 -2.41
C LEU A 53 -33.58 -15.45 -1.32
N VAL A 54 -34.88 -15.73 -1.32
CA VAL A 54 -35.53 -16.64 -0.35
C VAL A 54 -35.05 -18.09 -0.49
N LYS A 55 -34.62 -18.47 -1.70
CA LYS A 55 -34.19 -19.84 -2.03
C LYS A 55 -32.68 -20.06 -1.88
N GLU A 56 -31.87 -19.02 -1.81
CA GLU A 56 -30.40 -19.11 -1.95
C GLU A 56 -29.76 -20.14 -1.01
N LYS A 57 -30.22 -20.22 0.25
CA LYS A 57 -29.68 -21.15 1.26
C LYS A 57 -30.25 -22.56 1.14
N LYS A 58 -31.52 -22.69 0.77
CA LYS A 58 -32.25 -23.97 0.78
C LYS A 58 -32.11 -24.73 -0.55
N GLN A 59 -32.02 -24.00 -1.65
CA GLN A 59 -31.99 -24.53 -3.02
C GLN A 59 -31.00 -23.69 -3.86
N PRO A 60 -29.68 -23.77 -3.56
CA PRO A 60 -28.68 -22.90 -4.17
C PRO A 60 -28.62 -23.01 -5.69
N ILE A 61 -28.71 -24.21 -6.26
CA ILE A 61 -28.68 -24.40 -7.74
C ILE A 61 -29.90 -23.76 -8.43
N VAL A 62 -31.08 -23.82 -7.78
CA VAL A 62 -32.31 -23.19 -8.28
C VAL A 62 -32.21 -21.66 -8.19
N ALA A 63 -31.74 -21.14 -7.06
CA ALA A 63 -31.52 -19.71 -6.87
C ALA A 63 -30.48 -19.16 -7.86
N LEU A 64 -29.41 -19.90 -8.10
CA LEU A 64 -28.37 -19.54 -9.06
C LEU A 64 -28.92 -19.41 -10.48
N GLY A 65 -29.75 -20.37 -10.93
CA GLY A 65 -30.42 -20.26 -12.23
C GLY A 65 -31.39 -19.08 -12.31
N ALA A 66 -32.07 -18.74 -11.21
CA ALA A 66 -32.95 -17.59 -11.16
C ALA A 66 -32.19 -16.25 -11.21
N PHE A 67 -31.02 -16.14 -10.55
CA PHE A 67 -30.16 -14.96 -10.70
C PHE A 67 -29.56 -14.85 -12.11
N VAL A 68 -29.17 -15.98 -12.72
CA VAL A 68 -28.73 -16.02 -14.13
C VAL A 68 -29.84 -15.55 -15.07
N ALA A 69 -31.08 -16.02 -14.87
CA ALA A 69 -32.24 -15.59 -15.64
C ALA A 69 -32.51 -14.08 -15.48
N ALA A 70 -32.50 -13.57 -14.23
CA ALA A 70 -32.72 -12.16 -13.96
C ALA A 70 -31.64 -11.26 -14.57
N ALA A 71 -30.37 -11.67 -14.53
CA ALA A 71 -29.29 -10.96 -15.19
C ALA A 71 -29.51 -10.90 -16.72
N ARG A 72 -29.88 -12.02 -17.34
CA ARG A 72 -30.20 -12.07 -18.79
C ARG A 72 -31.36 -11.15 -19.15
N ASP A 73 -32.45 -11.23 -18.41
CA ASP A 73 -33.66 -10.47 -18.72
C ASP A 73 -33.47 -8.97 -18.47
N SER A 74 -32.63 -8.60 -17.49
CA SER A 74 -32.19 -7.22 -17.28
C SER A 74 -31.30 -6.71 -18.42
N LEU A 75 -30.38 -7.53 -18.95
CA LEU A 75 -29.59 -7.16 -20.13
C LEU A 75 -30.46 -6.94 -21.36
N ARG A 76 -31.54 -7.72 -21.55
CA ARG A 76 -32.49 -7.48 -22.65
C ARG A 76 -33.19 -6.12 -22.54
N GLN A 77 -33.44 -5.63 -21.33
CA GLN A 77 -33.96 -4.26 -21.15
C GLN A 77 -32.88 -3.22 -21.44
N LEU A 78 -31.63 -3.48 -21.06
CA LEU A 78 -30.49 -2.60 -21.34
C LEU A 78 -30.12 -2.56 -22.84
N ASP A 79 -30.38 -3.62 -23.59
CA ASP A 79 -30.20 -3.61 -25.05
C ASP A 79 -31.23 -2.70 -25.74
N ARG A 80 -32.45 -2.66 -25.22
CA ARG A 80 -33.52 -1.75 -25.70
C ARG A 80 -33.29 -0.30 -25.26
N ASP A 81 -32.84 -0.11 -24.03
CA ASP A 81 -32.53 1.19 -23.44
C ASP A 81 -31.27 1.08 -22.56
N PRO A 82 -30.07 1.41 -23.10
CA PRO A 82 -28.83 1.39 -22.35
C PRO A 82 -28.80 2.35 -21.15
N GLY A 83 -29.71 3.33 -21.09
CA GLY A 83 -29.87 4.27 -19.99
C GLY A 83 -30.71 3.77 -18.83
N ASN A 84 -31.36 2.59 -18.95
CA ASN A 84 -32.31 2.08 -17.96
C ASN A 84 -31.62 1.73 -16.62
N ALA A 85 -31.74 2.64 -15.65
CA ALA A 85 -31.08 2.52 -14.35
C ALA A 85 -31.60 1.35 -13.51
N GLU A 86 -32.88 1.02 -13.60
CA GLU A 86 -33.47 -0.13 -12.89
C GLU A 86 -32.94 -1.45 -13.45
N ALA A 87 -32.90 -1.59 -14.78
CA ALA A 87 -32.34 -2.77 -15.42
C ALA A 87 -30.86 -2.96 -15.07
N ARG A 88 -30.07 -1.87 -15.06
CA ARG A 88 -28.67 -1.93 -14.63
C ARG A 88 -28.52 -2.33 -13.16
N ARG A 89 -29.36 -1.79 -12.26
CA ARG A 89 -29.37 -2.17 -10.84
C ARG A 89 -29.68 -3.66 -10.67
N ASP A 90 -30.75 -4.14 -11.31
CA ASP A 90 -31.21 -5.53 -11.20
C ASP A 90 -30.19 -6.50 -11.80
N TYR A 91 -29.57 -6.14 -12.93
CA TYR A 91 -28.45 -6.87 -13.52
C TYR A 91 -27.25 -6.95 -12.56
N ASN A 92 -26.76 -5.81 -12.05
CA ASN A 92 -25.61 -5.77 -11.15
C ASN A 92 -25.87 -6.60 -9.89
N PHE A 93 -27.07 -6.47 -9.32
CA PHE A 93 -27.48 -7.21 -8.13
C PHE A 93 -27.53 -8.72 -8.41
N ALA A 94 -28.18 -9.14 -9.49
CA ALA A 94 -28.28 -10.54 -9.87
C ALA A 94 -26.89 -11.15 -10.10
N VAL A 95 -26.00 -10.46 -10.81
CA VAL A 95 -24.61 -10.91 -11.01
C VAL A 95 -23.88 -11.02 -9.67
N ALA A 96 -24.03 -10.06 -8.74
CA ALA A 96 -23.44 -10.15 -7.41
C ALA A 96 -23.91 -11.41 -6.65
N ARG A 97 -25.22 -11.71 -6.71
CA ARG A 97 -25.81 -12.87 -6.04
C ARG A 97 -25.36 -14.21 -6.63
N ILE A 98 -25.00 -14.27 -7.92
CA ILE A 98 -24.34 -15.46 -8.51
C ILE A 98 -23.09 -15.82 -7.69
N PHE A 99 -22.24 -14.83 -7.38
CA PHE A 99 -21.03 -15.05 -6.58
C PHE A 99 -21.35 -15.37 -5.12
N THR A 100 -22.36 -14.74 -4.51
CA THR A 100 -22.84 -15.09 -3.17
C THR A 100 -23.17 -16.57 -3.08
N VAL A 101 -24.01 -17.08 -4.01
CA VAL A 101 -24.46 -18.47 -3.99
C VAL A 101 -23.30 -19.42 -4.27
N VAL A 102 -22.43 -19.11 -5.24
CA VAL A 102 -21.26 -19.92 -5.56
C VAL A 102 -20.34 -20.05 -4.35
N ARG A 103 -20.04 -18.93 -3.66
CA ARG A 103 -19.19 -18.92 -2.47
C ARG A 103 -19.84 -19.67 -1.30
N ASP A 104 -21.07 -19.31 -0.94
CA ASP A 104 -21.74 -19.83 0.25
C ASP A 104 -22.04 -21.33 0.14
N ALA A 105 -22.40 -21.81 -1.06
CA ALA A 105 -22.68 -23.22 -1.33
C ALA A 105 -21.43 -24.01 -1.78
N LYS A 106 -20.24 -23.38 -1.80
CA LYS A 106 -18.95 -23.99 -2.20
C LYS A 106 -19.00 -24.67 -3.57
N LEU A 107 -19.61 -24.00 -4.54
CA LEU A 107 -19.73 -24.46 -5.92
C LEU A 107 -18.48 -24.07 -6.72
N ASP A 108 -18.19 -24.80 -7.80
CA ASP A 108 -17.02 -24.54 -8.65
C ASP A 108 -17.38 -24.49 -10.16
N PRO A 109 -18.06 -23.41 -10.60
CA PRO A 109 -18.28 -23.16 -12.03
C PRO A 109 -17.01 -22.67 -12.75
N TRP A 110 -15.90 -22.50 -12.03
CA TRP A 110 -14.66 -21.91 -12.54
C TRP A 110 -13.74 -22.95 -13.15
N THR A 111 -13.67 -24.14 -12.55
CA THR A 111 -12.92 -25.27 -13.12
C THR A 111 -13.72 -25.95 -14.23
N HIS A 112 -15.03 -26.14 -14.05
CA HIS A 112 -15.90 -26.80 -15.03
C HIS A 112 -17.22 -26.02 -15.22
N PRO A 113 -17.76 -25.91 -16.45
CA PRO A 113 -19.10 -25.35 -16.65
C PRO A 113 -20.16 -26.10 -15.84
N MET A 114 -21.09 -25.37 -15.22
CA MET A 114 -22.10 -25.95 -14.32
C MET A 114 -23.51 -25.68 -14.82
N ARG A 115 -24.38 -26.71 -14.85
CA ARG A 115 -25.81 -26.50 -15.16
C ARG A 115 -26.53 -25.96 -13.93
N VAL A 116 -27.36 -24.94 -14.11
CA VAL A 116 -28.04 -24.20 -13.04
C VAL A 116 -29.51 -23.94 -13.39
N GLY A 117 -30.33 -23.77 -12.35
CA GLY A 117 -31.79 -23.67 -12.45
C GLY A 117 -32.50 -24.95 -12.00
N ALA A 118 -33.83 -24.91 -11.95
CA ALA A 118 -34.64 -26.03 -11.47
C ALA A 118 -34.48 -27.28 -12.34
N ASN A 119 -34.29 -27.09 -13.65
CA ASN A 119 -34.15 -28.16 -14.62
C ASN A 119 -32.82 -28.08 -15.39
N GLY A 120 -31.84 -27.32 -14.88
CA GLY A 120 -30.56 -27.11 -15.56
C GLY A 120 -30.70 -26.31 -16.86
N GLU A 121 -31.59 -25.31 -16.86
CA GLU A 121 -31.95 -24.48 -18.01
C GLU A 121 -30.80 -23.61 -18.50
N TYR A 122 -29.83 -23.31 -17.64
CA TYR A 122 -28.66 -22.50 -17.97
C TYR A 122 -27.36 -23.24 -17.70
N THR A 123 -26.31 -22.86 -18.42
CA THR A 123 -24.93 -23.28 -18.13
C THR A 123 -24.13 -22.07 -17.68
N LEU A 124 -23.67 -22.07 -16.44
CA LEU A 124 -22.78 -21.05 -15.89
C LEU A 124 -21.32 -21.43 -16.17
N THR A 125 -20.57 -20.50 -16.75
CA THR A 125 -19.15 -20.63 -17.01
C THR A 125 -18.48 -19.26 -16.98
N TRP A 126 -17.18 -19.20 -17.29
CA TRP A 126 -16.44 -17.95 -17.35
C TRP A 126 -15.56 -17.87 -18.60
N LYS A 127 -15.25 -16.64 -18.99
CA LYS A 127 -14.34 -16.32 -20.09
C LYS A 127 -12.90 -16.51 -19.64
N ARG A 128 -12.27 -17.60 -20.09
CA ARG A 128 -10.88 -17.92 -19.75
C ARG A 128 -9.92 -16.79 -20.14
N ASP A 129 -8.98 -16.50 -19.25
CA ASP A 129 -7.85 -15.61 -19.50
C ASP A 129 -6.56 -16.46 -19.56
N PRO A 130 -5.67 -16.24 -20.53
CA PRO A 130 -4.41 -16.99 -20.65
C PRO A 130 -3.46 -16.76 -19.45
N ARG A 131 -3.65 -15.68 -18.68
CA ARG A 131 -2.86 -15.40 -17.49
C ARG A 131 -3.37 -16.19 -16.29
N PRO A 132 -2.57 -17.10 -15.70
CA PRO A 132 -3.01 -17.94 -14.59
C PRO A 132 -3.47 -17.16 -13.36
N GLU A 133 -2.89 -15.99 -13.09
CA GLU A 133 -3.27 -15.12 -11.97
C GLU A 133 -4.67 -14.50 -12.10
N ARG A 134 -5.29 -14.60 -13.28
CA ARG A 134 -6.67 -14.12 -13.52
C ARG A 134 -7.71 -15.23 -13.44
N ASN A 135 -7.31 -16.46 -13.13
CA ASN A 135 -8.24 -17.57 -12.97
C ASN A 135 -9.07 -17.39 -11.67
N PRO A 136 -10.40 -17.23 -11.76
CA PRO A 136 -11.26 -17.03 -10.59
C PRO A 136 -11.25 -18.22 -9.62
N ALA A 137 -10.89 -19.43 -10.07
CA ALA A 137 -10.78 -20.61 -9.20
C ALA A 137 -9.73 -20.45 -8.08
N PHE A 138 -8.79 -19.51 -8.21
CA PHE A 138 -7.78 -19.23 -7.19
C PHE A 138 -8.22 -18.20 -6.15
N TYR A 139 -9.43 -17.65 -6.26
CA TYR A 139 -9.89 -16.54 -5.44
C TYR A 139 -11.22 -16.87 -4.76
N ASP A 140 -11.33 -16.45 -3.51
CA ASP A 140 -12.62 -16.21 -2.86
C ASP A 140 -13.15 -14.86 -3.37
N LEU A 141 -14.30 -14.87 -4.04
CA LEU A 141 -14.86 -13.70 -4.72
C LEU A 141 -16.06 -13.19 -3.93
N ILE A 142 -15.84 -12.11 -3.19
CA ILE A 142 -16.78 -11.57 -2.21
C ILE A 142 -17.49 -10.35 -2.80
N PRO A 143 -18.82 -10.37 -2.99
CA PRO A 143 -19.54 -9.19 -3.47
C PRO A 143 -19.40 -7.99 -2.55
N ALA A 144 -19.03 -6.84 -3.11
CA ALA A 144 -18.71 -5.65 -2.32
C ALA A 144 -19.96 -4.99 -1.68
N ASP A 145 -21.16 -5.31 -2.16
CA ASP A 145 -22.46 -4.89 -1.60
C ASP A 145 -22.86 -5.70 -0.34
N GLU A 146 -22.19 -6.82 -0.07
CA GLU A 146 -22.29 -7.57 1.19
C GLU A 146 -21.39 -7.02 2.29
N LEU A 147 -20.49 -6.10 1.95
CA LEU A 147 -19.54 -5.55 2.90
C LEU A 147 -20.07 -4.21 3.41
N ASP A 148 -20.36 -4.17 4.71
CA ASP A 148 -20.47 -2.91 5.43
C ASP A 148 -19.15 -2.63 6.12
N PHE A 149 -18.60 -1.43 5.89
CA PHE A 149 -17.30 -1.07 6.42
C PHE A 149 -17.23 0.39 6.84
N LYS A 150 -16.40 0.63 7.85
CA LYS A 150 -16.13 1.94 8.43
C LYS A 150 -14.73 1.97 9.02
N GLY A 151 -14.19 3.15 9.22
CA GLY A 151 -12.89 3.33 9.87
C GLY A 151 -12.18 4.56 9.34
N THR A 152 -11.17 5.02 10.06
CA THR A 152 -10.48 6.26 9.74
C THR A 152 -9.72 6.21 8.41
N TYR A 153 -9.29 5.02 7.96
CA TYR A 153 -8.53 4.87 6.72
C TYR A 153 -9.40 4.55 5.50
N VAL A 154 -10.67 4.24 5.73
CA VAL A 154 -11.64 3.87 4.70
C VAL A 154 -12.91 4.72 4.82
N LYS A 155 -12.78 5.94 5.35
CA LYS A 155 -13.90 6.88 5.55
C LYS A 155 -14.58 7.23 4.23
N ASP A 156 -13.79 7.39 3.17
CA ASP A 156 -14.27 7.75 1.84
C ASP A 156 -14.52 6.46 1.06
N HIS A 157 -15.79 6.20 0.74
CA HIS A 157 -16.20 5.01 0.01
C HIS A 157 -16.09 5.26 -1.50
N VAL A 158 -14.88 5.14 -2.02
CA VAL A 158 -14.56 5.42 -3.42
C VAL A 158 -15.11 4.33 -4.32
N LYS A 159 -16.14 4.70 -5.08
CA LYS A 159 -16.89 3.83 -5.98
C LYS A 159 -17.03 4.48 -7.36
N LYS A 160 -17.32 3.66 -8.36
CA LYS A 160 -17.69 4.10 -9.70
C LYS A 160 -18.97 3.40 -10.11
N ASP A 161 -19.98 4.18 -10.49
CA ASP A 161 -21.22 3.64 -11.03
C ASP A 161 -20.99 3.10 -12.45
N GLY A 162 -21.69 2.03 -12.80
CA GLY A 162 -21.50 1.35 -14.06
C GLY A 162 -22.19 0.00 -14.12
N ILE A 163 -21.86 -0.78 -15.15
CA ILE A 163 -22.34 -2.15 -15.34
C ILE A 163 -21.39 -3.15 -14.67
N GLY A 164 -21.95 -4.23 -14.12
CA GLY A 164 -21.25 -5.31 -13.45
C GLY A 164 -21.35 -5.28 -11.93
N ALA A 165 -21.01 -6.39 -11.30
CA ALA A 165 -20.96 -6.56 -9.86
C ALA A 165 -19.54 -6.32 -9.34
N PRO A 166 -19.28 -5.26 -8.55
CA PRO A 166 -17.98 -5.09 -7.88
C PRO A 166 -17.76 -6.18 -6.82
N LEU A 167 -16.60 -6.82 -6.86
CA LEU A 167 -16.21 -7.89 -5.96
C LEU A 167 -14.83 -7.58 -5.34
N VAL A 168 -14.56 -8.15 -4.18
CA VAL A 168 -13.21 -8.28 -3.62
C VAL A 168 -12.72 -9.69 -3.91
N ALA A 169 -11.67 -9.81 -4.72
CA ALA A 169 -10.95 -11.05 -4.94
C ALA A 169 -9.92 -11.24 -3.83
N LYS A 170 -10.14 -12.27 -3.00
CA LYS A 170 -9.27 -12.65 -1.89
C LYS A 170 -8.49 -13.92 -2.24
N ARG A 171 -7.17 -13.90 -2.03
CA ARG A 171 -6.30 -15.06 -2.19
C ARG A 171 -5.15 -15.05 -1.19
N GLU A 172 -4.82 -16.22 -0.68
CA GLU A 172 -3.62 -16.45 0.12
C GLU A 172 -2.55 -17.15 -0.71
N LEU A 173 -1.30 -16.71 -0.56
CA LEU A 173 -0.13 -17.25 -1.22
C LEU A 173 0.86 -17.76 -0.20
N THR A 174 1.60 -18.81 -0.57
CA THR A 174 2.79 -19.19 0.19
C THR A 174 3.85 -18.08 0.11
N ALA A 175 4.79 -18.07 1.06
CA ALA A 175 5.88 -17.10 1.05
C ALA A 175 6.70 -17.14 -0.26
N SER A 176 6.92 -18.34 -0.82
CA SER A 176 7.64 -18.53 -2.08
C SER A 176 6.86 -17.98 -3.27
N GLN A 177 5.55 -18.24 -3.35
CA GLN A 177 4.68 -17.67 -4.38
C GLN A 177 4.64 -16.14 -4.30
N ALA A 178 4.44 -15.59 -3.09
CA ALA A 178 4.41 -14.15 -2.86
C ALA A 178 5.73 -13.49 -3.28
N SER A 179 6.87 -14.12 -2.98
CA SER A 179 8.19 -13.66 -3.43
C SER A 179 8.34 -13.71 -4.93
N ALA A 180 8.00 -14.84 -5.56
CA ALA A 180 8.13 -15.02 -6.99
C ALA A 180 7.25 -14.04 -7.78
N LEU A 181 6.09 -13.66 -7.24
CA LEU A 181 5.15 -12.74 -7.88
C LEU A 181 5.40 -11.27 -7.54
N PHE A 182 6.28 -10.98 -6.57
CA PHE A 182 6.47 -9.65 -5.98
C PHE A 182 5.15 -9.05 -5.51
N CYS A 183 4.45 -9.75 -4.62
CA CYS A 183 3.18 -9.31 -4.04
C CYS A 183 3.11 -9.69 -2.55
N PRO A 184 2.19 -9.09 -1.78
CA PRO A 184 1.95 -9.55 -0.41
C PRO A 184 1.34 -10.96 -0.39
N PRO A 185 1.57 -11.74 0.68
CA PRO A 185 1.03 -13.11 0.79
C PRO A 185 -0.50 -13.15 0.86
N TYR A 186 -1.12 -12.07 1.36
CA TYR A 186 -2.56 -11.91 1.38
C TYR A 186 -2.97 -10.89 0.31
N ILE A 187 -3.65 -11.36 -0.72
CA ILE A 187 -4.17 -10.55 -1.81
C ILE A 187 -5.63 -10.23 -1.51
N TYR A 188 -5.94 -8.94 -1.54
CA TYR A 188 -7.30 -8.41 -1.58
C TYR A 188 -7.35 -7.38 -2.69
N TYR A 189 -8.04 -7.68 -3.78
CA TYR A 189 -8.04 -6.85 -4.98
C TYR A 189 -9.46 -6.60 -5.48
N SER A 190 -9.78 -5.36 -5.83
CA SER A 190 -11.08 -5.01 -6.39
C SER A 190 -11.16 -5.46 -7.85
N VAL A 191 -12.18 -6.25 -8.17
CA VAL A 191 -12.52 -6.68 -9.54
C VAL A 191 -13.99 -6.43 -9.80
N THR A 192 -14.44 -6.56 -11.04
CA THR A 192 -15.86 -6.42 -11.40
C THR A 192 -16.28 -7.50 -12.35
N ALA A 193 -17.29 -8.27 -11.94
CA ALA A 193 -17.83 -9.33 -12.76
C ALA A 193 -18.95 -8.81 -13.67
N THR A 194 -18.94 -9.26 -14.92
CA THR A 194 -20.01 -9.05 -15.89
C THR A 194 -20.46 -10.39 -16.46
N ALA A 195 -21.75 -10.58 -16.67
CA ALA A 195 -22.33 -11.73 -17.36
C ALA A 195 -22.69 -11.36 -18.81
N GLN A 196 -22.47 -12.28 -19.75
CA GLN A 196 -22.97 -12.23 -21.13
C GLN A 196 -23.65 -13.55 -21.47
N PHE A 197 -24.51 -13.54 -22.48
CA PHE A 197 -25.38 -14.69 -22.77
C PHE A 197 -25.27 -15.16 -24.22
N GLU A 198 -24.93 -16.44 -24.38
CA GLU A 198 -24.99 -17.18 -25.65
C GLU A 198 -26.15 -18.17 -25.54
N GLY A 199 -27.37 -17.72 -25.84
CA GLY A 199 -28.59 -18.50 -25.60
C GLY A 199 -28.79 -18.77 -24.11
N SER A 200 -28.68 -20.03 -23.69
CA SER A 200 -28.77 -20.45 -22.28
C SER A 200 -27.42 -20.47 -21.54
N ARG A 201 -26.31 -20.22 -22.24
CA ARG A 201 -24.98 -20.18 -21.64
C ARG A 201 -24.70 -18.79 -21.06
N CYS A 202 -24.50 -18.72 -19.75
CA CYS A 202 -24.07 -17.53 -19.03
C CYS A 202 -22.55 -17.54 -18.90
N VAL A 203 -21.89 -16.56 -19.52
CA VAL A 203 -20.44 -16.41 -19.54
C VAL A 203 -20.03 -15.23 -18.67
N ILE A 204 -19.41 -15.52 -17.53
CA ILE A 204 -18.87 -14.52 -16.62
C ILE A 204 -17.51 -14.02 -17.12
N SER A 205 -17.29 -12.71 -17.12
CA SER A 205 -15.96 -12.10 -17.28
C SER A 205 -15.57 -11.37 -16.00
N ILE A 206 -14.32 -11.56 -15.55
CA ILE A 206 -13.75 -10.81 -14.42
C ILE A 206 -12.91 -9.67 -14.98
N ASN A 207 -13.34 -8.45 -14.73
CA ASN A 207 -12.73 -7.24 -15.26
C ASN A 207 -11.96 -6.52 -14.14
N ASP A 208 -10.86 -5.87 -14.52
CA ASP A 208 -10.04 -5.06 -13.62
C ASP A 208 -10.38 -3.57 -13.80
N PRO A 209 -11.07 -2.94 -12.82
CA PRO A 209 -11.48 -1.55 -12.92
C PRO A 209 -10.33 -0.54 -12.79
N LEU A 210 -9.11 -0.97 -12.43
CA LEU A 210 -7.90 -0.14 -12.52
C LEU A 210 -7.24 -0.22 -13.90
N ALA A 211 -7.55 -1.25 -14.69
CA ALA A 211 -7.01 -1.42 -16.03
C ALA A 211 -7.92 -0.85 -17.13
N ALA A 212 -9.24 -0.79 -16.89
CA ALA A 212 -10.21 -0.31 -17.87
C ALA A 212 -11.31 0.55 -17.22
N GLU A 213 -11.64 1.67 -17.85
CA GLU A 213 -12.73 2.55 -17.38
C GLU A 213 -14.12 2.07 -17.80
N SER A 214 -14.19 1.38 -18.94
CA SER A 214 -15.41 0.89 -19.56
C SER A 214 -15.29 -0.57 -19.98
N VAL A 215 -16.44 -1.21 -20.20
CA VAL A 215 -16.54 -2.59 -20.67
C VAL A 215 -17.61 -2.70 -21.75
N ARG A 216 -17.47 -3.68 -22.65
CA ARG A 216 -18.53 -4.03 -23.61
C ARG A 216 -19.34 -5.21 -23.09
N VAL A 217 -20.66 -5.05 -23.04
CA VAL A 217 -21.63 -6.09 -22.64
C VAL A 217 -22.77 -6.04 -23.65
N ASP A 218 -23.09 -7.18 -24.27
CA ASP A 218 -24.14 -7.34 -25.30
C ASP A 218 -24.17 -6.21 -26.34
N GLY A 219 -23.03 -5.95 -26.99
CA GLY A 219 -22.92 -4.98 -28.07
C GLY A 219 -22.74 -3.52 -27.64
N HIS A 220 -23.16 -3.14 -26.44
CA HIS A 220 -23.07 -1.77 -25.90
C HIS A 220 -21.81 -1.56 -25.07
N SER A 221 -21.39 -0.30 -24.92
CA SER A 221 -20.29 0.09 -24.03
C SER A 221 -20.83 0.84 -22.83
N TYR A 222 -20.40 0.43 -21.64
CA TYR A 222 -20.81 1.03 -20.38
C TYR A 222 -19.58 1.39 -19.54
N PRO A 223 -19.67 2.42 -18.67
CA PRO A 223 -18.75 2.53 -17.54
C PRO A 223 -18.73 1.21 -16.76
N LEU A 224 -17.55 0.73 -16.41
CA LEU A 224 -17.40 -0.49 -15.61
C LEU A 224 -17.64 -0.16 -14.14
N ALA A 225 -18.59 -0.81 -13.46
CA ALA A 225 -18.81 -0.55 -12.03
C ALA A 225 -17.53 -0.82 -11.22
N ALA A 226 -17.35 -0.16 -10.07
CA ALA A 226 -16.23 -0.44 -9.18
C ALA A 226 -16.52 -0.06 -7.73
N ASN A 227 -15.88 -0.78 -6.80
CA ASN A 227 -15.73 -0.37 -5.41
C ASN A 227 -14.24 -0.51 -5.04
N PHE A 228 -13.52 0.61 -5.08
CA PHE A 228 -12.06 0.63 -4.88
C PHE A 228 -11.67 0.53 -3.41
N THR A 229 -12.56 0.93 -2.50
CA THR A 229 -12.31 0.95 -1.06
C THR A 229 -12.51 -0.42 -0.40
N ALA A 230 -13.45 -1.23 -0.89
CA ALA A 230 -13.80 -2.51 -0.26
C ALA A 230 -12.62 -3.46 -0.07
N SER A 231 -11.70 -3.54 -1.04
CA SER A 231 -10.52 -4.40 -0.93
C SER A 231 -9.56 -3.93 0.17
N TYR A 232 -9.38 -2.61 0.33
CA TYR A 232 -8.61 -2.05 1.44
C TYR A 232 -9.27 -2.37 2.77
N ALA A 233 -10.57 -2.09 2.91
CA ALA A 233 -11.30 -2.31 4.15
C ALA A 233 -11.17 -3.77 4.63
N LEU A 234 -11.34 -4.73 3.71
CA LEU A 234 -11.26 -6.15 4.04
C LEU A 234 -9.82 -6.57 4.41
N LEU A 235 -8.80 -6.12 3.66
CA LEU A 235 -7.38 -6.36 4.00
C LEU A 235 -7.04 -5.83 5.39
N LEU A 236 -7.46 -4.60 5.70
CA LEU A 236 -7.18 -3.96 6.99
C LEU A 236 -7.87 -4.66 8.16
N ALA A 237 -9.14 -5.02 7.99
CA ALA A 237 -9.92 -5.67 9.04
C ALA A 237 -9.46 -7.11 9.33
N ARG A 238 -9.05 -7.85 8.29
CA ARG A 238 -8.63 -9.25 8.40
C ARG A 238 -7.16 -9.38 8.82
N GLU A 239 -6.24 -8.73 8.09
CA GLU A 239 -4.80 -8.95 8.25
C GLU A 239 -4.16 -8.07 9.34
N LYS A 240 -4.82 -6.95 9.68
CA LYS A 240 -4.37 -6.00 10.72
C LYS A 240 -2.87 -5.63 10.63
N PRO A 241 -2.35 -5.26 9.44
CA PRO A 241 -0.93 -5.04 9.22
C PRO A 241 -0.34 -3.94 10.10
N GLN A 242 -1.15 -2.97 10.54
CA GLN A 242 -0.76 -1.91 11.47
C GLN A 242 -0.16 -2.45 12.78
N LYS A 243 -0.57 -3.64 13.24
CA LYS A 243 -0.03 -4.25 14.46
C LYS A 243 1.44 -4.68 14.31
N LEU A 244 1.92 -4.82 13.08
CA LEU A 244 3.29 -5.25 12.80
C LEU A 244 4.31 -4.12 12.99
N GLY A 245 3.90 -2.85 12.93
CA GLY A 245 4.82 -1.71 12.98
C GLY A 245 5.75 -1.72 14.20
N PHE A 246 5.17 -1.79 15.40
CA PHE A 246 5.93 -1.86 16.65
C PHE A 246 6.70 -3.18 16.81
N ALA A 247 6.12 -4.32 16.40
CA ALA A 247 6.80 -5.61 16.49
C ALA A 247 8.05 -5.67 15.58
N ARG A 248 7.96 -5.14 14.36
CA ARG A 248 9.04 -5.05 13.38
C ARG A 248 10.11 -4.02 13.76
N LEU A 249 9.76 -3.01 14.56
CA LEU A 249 10.72 -2.12 15.19
C LEU A 249 11.57 -2.87 16.22
N LEU A 250 10.92 -3.57 17.18
CA LEU A 250 11.63 -4.22 18.29
C LEU A 250 12.39 -5.49 17.89
N ARG A 251 11.84 -6.31 17.00
CA ARG A 251 12.36 -7.63 16.65
C ARG A 251 12.60 -7.78 15.15
N PRO A 252 13.39 -6.89 14.52
CA PRO A 252 13.42 -6.78 13.07
C PRO A 252 13.97 -8.04 12.37
N GLN A 253 14.84 -8.83 13.03
CA GLN A 253 15.35 -10.09 12.49
C GLN A 253 14.26 -11.17 12.33
N GLU A 254 13.27 -11.22 13.24
CA GLU A 254 12.14 -12.17 13.15
C GLU A 254 11.24 -11.88 11.94
N TYR A 255 11.32 -10.65 11.40
CA TYR A 255 10.53 -10.18 10.27
C TYR A 255 11.36 -9.90 9.01
N ALA A 256 12.59 -10.41 8.93
CA ALA A 256 13.49 -10.18 7.78
C ALA A 256 12.83 -10.54 6.44
N SER A 257 12.03 -11.60 6.41
CA SER A 257 11.28 -12.06 5.21
C SER A 257 10.19 -11.09 4.73
N THR A 258 9.86 -10.08 5.54
CA THR A 258 8.88 -9.03 5.20
C THR A 258 9.53 -7.82 4.54
N ALA A 259 10.86 -7.78 4.44
CA ALA A 259 11.62 -6.79 3.71
C ALA A 259 11.50 -7.08 2.20
N ARG A 260 10.68 -6.30 1.49
CA ARG A 260 10.45 -6.50 0.05
C ARG A 260 9.83 -5.32 -0.65
N VAL A 261 10.07 -5.24 -1.95
CA VAL A 261 9.22 -4.48 -2.88
C VAL A 261 8.08 -5.37 -3.33
N ALA A 262 6.85 -4.87 -3.25
CA ALA A 262 5.68 -5.62 -3.69
C ALA A 262 4.73 -4.74 -4.48
N ARG A 263 4.20 -5.31 -5.55
CA ARG A 263 3.17 -4.73 -6.39
C ARG A 263 1.82 -4.84 -5.69
N PHE A 264 1.03 -3.78 -5.77
CA PHE A 264 -0.31 -3.76 -5.21
C PHE A 264 -1.41 -4.09 -6.23
N GLU A 265 -1.04 -4.12 -7.51
CA GLU A 265 -1.92 -4.43 -8.64
C GLU A 265 -1.16 -5.19 -9.75
N PRO A 266 -1.86 -5.83 -10.70
CA PRO A 266 -1.23 -6.43 -11.89
C PRO A 266 -0.33 -5.43 -12.63
N TYR A 267 0.83 -5.89 -13.06
CA TYR A 267 1.82 -5.03 -13.72
C TYR A 267 1.34 -4.56 -15.10
N ASN A 268 1.39 -3.26 -15.35
CA ASN A 268 1.17 -2.64 -16.63
C ASN A 268 2.41 -1.82 -17.03
N PRO A 269 3.13 -2.20 -18.10
CA PRO A 269 4.36 -1.51 -18.49
C PRO A 269 4.14 -0.11 -19.06
N ASN A 270 2.89 0.28 -19.37
CA ASN A 270 2.57 1.61 -19.89
C ASN A 270 2.26 2.62 -18.78
N LYS A 271 2.11 2.16 -17.53
CA LYS A 271 1.89 3.01 -16.36
C LYS A 271 3.20 3.30 -15.63
N THR A 272 3.34 4.52 -15.13
CA THR A 272 4.42 4.90 -14.23
C THR A 272 4.24 4.20 -12.90
N VAL A 273 5.31 3.61 -12.36
CA VAL A 273 5.28 3.05 -11.01
C VAL A 273 5.41 4.18 -9.98
N LEU A 274 4.42 4.26 -9.09
CA LEU A 274 4.48 5.01 -7.85
C LEU A 274 4.99 4.09 -6.74
N LEU A 275 6.24 4.26 -6.33
CA LEU A 275 6.83 3.54 -5.22
C LEU A 275 6.58 4.30 -3.90
N VAL A 276 5.86 3.69 -2.97
CA VAL A 276 5.61 4.26 -1.65
C VAL A 276 6.46 3.62 -0.56
N ILE A 277 7.09 4.44 0.29
CA ILE A 277 8.07 3.99 1.29
C ILE A 277 7.74 4.54 2.68
N HIS A 278 7.28 3.67 3.57
CA HIS A 278 6.84 4.04 4.93
C HIS A 278 8.00 4.40 5.89
N GLY A 279 7.66 5.06 7.01
CA GLY A 279 8.59 5.49 8.04
C GLY A 279 8.85 4.48 9.17
N LEU A 280 9.45 5.00 10.25
CA LEU A 280 9.72 4.27 11.50
C LEU A 280 8.42 3.88 12.20
N MET A 281 8.35 2.66 12.75
CA MET A 281 7.18 2.11 13.45
C MET A 281 5.91 1.95 12.58
N ASP A 282 5.98 2.31 11.30
CA ASP A 282 4.88 2.20 10.34
C ASP A 282 4.93 0.90 9.51
N THR A 283 3.90 0.71 8.70
CA THR A 283 3.81 -0.29 7.64
C THR A 283 3.27 0.36 6.36
N PRO A 284 3.24 -0.33 5.20
CA PRO A 284 2.62 0.21 3.98
C PRO A 284 1.16 0.67 4.15
N VAL A 285 0.51 0.27 5.25
CA VAL A 285 -0.86 0.66 5.59
C VAL A 285 -1.07 2.18 5.71
N THR A 286 -0.01 2.93 6.07
CA THR A 286 -0.06 4.39 6.24
C THR A 286 -0.51 5.12 4.97
N TRP A 287 -0.29 4.48 3.81
CA TRP A 287 -0.64 5.03 2.50
C TRP A 287 -2.09 4.81 2.09
N VAL A 288 -2.88 3.99 2.82
CA VAL A 288 -4.23 3.64 2.38
C VAL A 288 -5.13 4.85 2.15
N PRO A 289 -5.20 5.87 3.04
CA PRO A 289 -6.05 7.04 2.78
C PRO A 289 -5.68 7.77 1.48
N MET A 290 -4.39 8.00 1.27
CA MET A 290 -3.85 8.62 0.05
C MET A 290 -4.15 7.78 -1.20
N LEU A 291 -3.91 6.47 -1.15
CA LEU A 291 -4.17 5.59 -2.30
C LEU A 291 -5.66 5.41 -2.60
N ASN A 292 -6.50 5.45 -1.57
CA ASN A 292 -7.96 5.41 -1.73
C ASN A 292 -8.44 6.67 -2.46
N ASP A 293 -7.96 7.85 -2.04
CA ASP A 293 -8.21 9.13 -2.72
C ASP A 293 -7.74 9.10 -4.19
N PHE A 294 -6.49 8.70 -4.43
CA PHE A 294 -5.92 8.61 -5.78
C PHE A 294 -6.67 7.63 -6.69
N ARG A 295 -7.17 6.52 -6.14
CA ARG A 295 -7.99 5.58 -6.93
C ARG A 295 -9.34 6.17 -7.34
N GLY A 296 -9.82 7.24 -6.70
CA GLY A 296 -10.99 7.99 -7.13
C GLY A 296 -10.74 8.77 -8.42
N ASP A 297 -9.51 9.18 -8.66
CA ASP A 297 -9.12 9.97 -9.83
C ASP A 297 -8.85 9.10 -11.08
N PRO A 298 -9.60 9.29 -12.18
CA PRO A 298 -9.37 8.58 -13.43
C PRO A 298 -8.01 8.87 -14.08
N ASP A 299 -7.43 10.07 -13.89
CA ASP A 299 -6.11 10.39 -14.43
C ASP A 299 -5.01 9.64 -13.71
N PHE A 300 -5.07 9.56 -12.38
CA PHE A 300 -4.20 8.67 -11.62
C PHE A 300 -4.31 7.22 -12.12
N ARG A 301 -5.53 6.68 -12.23
CA ARG A 301 -5.74 5.29 -12.70
C ARG A 301 -5.18 5.05 -14.09
N ARG A 302 -5.26 6.02 -15.01
CA ARG A 302 -4.68 5.89 -16.37
C ARG A 302 -3.16 5.85 -16.36
N ASN A 303 -2.53 6.65 -15.49
CA ASN A 303 -1.11 6.96 -15.59
C ASN A 303 -0.23 6.20 -14.59
N TYR A 304 -0.75 5.80 -13.44
CA TYR A 304 0.04 5.28 -12.32
C TYR A 304 -0.40 3.88 -11.89
N GLN A 305 0.57 3.14 -11.38
CA GLN A 305 0.38 1.89 -10.67
C GLN A 305 1.25 1.86 -9.41
N VAL A 306 0.86 1.13 -8.38
CA VAL A 306 1.47 1.26 -7.04
C VAL A 306 2.34 0.07 -6.67
N TRP A 307 3.59 0.35 -6.29
CA TRP A 307 4.47 -0.56 -5.58
C TRP A 307 4.73 -0.01 -4.18
N PHE A 308 4.94 -0.90 -3.20
CA PHE A 308 5.32 -0.50 -1.85
C PHE A 308 6.61 -1.19 -1.45
N TYR A 309 7.43 -0.48 -0.69
CA TYR A 309 8.53 -1.09 0.06
C TYR A 309 8.08 -1.33 1.49
N SER A 310 7.96 -2.62 1.87
CA SER A 310 7.75 -3.05 3.26
C SER A 310 9.11 -3.45 3.81
N TYR A 311 9.46 -3.00 5.02
CA TYR A 311 10.69 -3.41 5.68
C TYR A 311 10.57 -3.36 7.21
N PRO A 312 11.38 -4.14 7.94
CA PRO A 312 11.49 -4.00 9.38
C PRO A 312 12.13 -2.65 9.74
N SER A 313 11.33 -1.72 10.25
CA SER A 313 11.78 -0.37 10.53
C SER A 313 12.74 -0.26 11.74
N GLY A 314 13.05 -1.36 12.42
CA GLY A 314 14.16 -1.44 13.38
C GLY A 314 15.55 -1.48 12.75
N TYR A 315 15.65 -1.80 11.46
CA TYR A 315 16.92 -1.79 10.74
C TYR A 315 17.47 -0.36 10.58
N PRO A 316 18.79 -0.15 10.70
CA PRO A 316 19.44 1.07 10.22
C PRO A 316 18.97 1.40 8.81
N TYR A 317 18.54 2.64 8.57
CA TYR A 317 18.02 3.00 7.27
C TYR A 317 19.02 2.78 6.10
N PRO A 318 20.36 2.89 6.29
CA PRO A 318 21.31 2.56 5.23
C PRO A 318 21.26 1.07 4.84
N TYR A 319 21.05 0.17 5.80
CA TYR A 319 20.90 -1.25 5.52
C TYR A 319 19.56 -1.57 4.84
N SER A 320 18.47 -0.92 5.28
CA SER A 320 17.18 -1.00 4.56
C SER A 320 17.31 -0.51 3.11
N ALA A 321 18.09 0.54 2.85
CA ALA A 321 18.36 1.00 1.49
C ALA A 321 19.09 -0.04 0.63
N THR A 322 20.07 -0.77 1.19
CA THR A 322 20.72 -1.89 0.50
C THR A 322 19.71 -2.98 0.11
N ILE A 323 18.80 -3.35 1.03
CA ILE A 323 17.75 -4.33 0.72
C ILE A 323 16.84 -3.80 -0.38
N LEU A 324 16.42 -2.53 -0.31
CA LEU A 324 15.58 -1.90 -1.33
C LEU A 324 16.24 -1.92 -2.70
N ARG A 325 17.52 -1.56 -2.82
CA ARG A 325 18.25 -1.63 -4.10
C ARG A 325 18.20 -3.04 -4.70
N LYS A 326 18.48 -4.06 -3.90
CA LYS A 326 18.42 -5.47 -4.34
C LYS A 326 17.02 -5.90 -4.77
N GLU A 327 15.99 -5.48 -4.04
CA GLU A 327 14.60 -5.78 -4.38
C GLU A 327 14.15 -5.09 -5.66
N LEU A 328 14.60 -3.83 -5.90
CA LEU A 328 14.38 -3.11 -7.15
C LEU A 328 15.09 -3.82 -8.33
N ASP A 329 16.35 -4.21 -8.16
CA ASP A 329 17.08 -4.97 -9.18
C ASP A 329 16.40 -6.32 -9.50
N ALA A 330 15.83 -6.98 -8.50
CA ALA A 330 15.16 -8.26 -8.66
C ALA A 330 13.78 -8.11 -9.33
N ILE A 331 12.98 -7.13 -8.93
CA ILE A 331 11.63 -6.93 -9.48
C ILE A 331 11.70 -6.45 -10.93
N GLU A 332 12.66 -5.59 -11.28
CA GLU A 332 12.82 -5.04 -12.63
C GLU A 332 13.22 -6.11 -13.67
N LYS A 333 13.92 -7.17 -13.25
CA LYS A 333 14.17 -8.32 -14.13
C LYS A 333 12.88 -9.00 -14.58
N LYS A 334 11.85 -8.98 -13.75
CA LYS A 334 10.55 -9.63 -14.03
C LYS A 334 9.50 -8.66 -14.57
N TYR A 335 9.52 -7.41 -14.10
CA TYR A 335 8.57 -6.36 -14.44
C TYR A 335 9.34 -5.10 -14.85
N PRO A 336 9.97 -5.09 -16.04
CA PRO A 336 10.89 -4.05 -16.45
C PRO A 336 10.18 -2.72 -16.66
N LEU A 337 10.67 -1.67 -16.00
CA LEU A 337 10.12 -0.33 -16.08
C LEU A 337 10.34 0.28 -17.47
N ARG A 338 9.28 0.84 -18.08
CA ARG A 338 9.39 1.63 -19.32
C ARG A 338 9.44 3.13 -19.08
N LYS A 339 9.04 3.55 -17.88
CA LYS A 339 9.01 4.94 -17.43
C LYS A 339 9.74 5.02 -16.08
N PRO A 340 10.54 6.07 -15.84
CA PRO A 340 11.11 6.28 -14.51
C PRO A 340 10.03 6.35 -13.43
N MET A 341 10.30 5.76 -12.27
CA MET A 341 9.43 5.76 -11.09
C MET A 341 9.25 7.16 -10.51
N VAL A 342 8.08 7.35 -9.87
CA VAL A 342 7.90 8.39 -8.86
C VAL A 342 7.97 7.73 -7.48
N VAL A 343 8.77 8.28 -6.57
CA VAL A 343 8.87 7.79 -5.19
C VAL A 343 8.17 8.78 -4.25
N VAL A 344 7.27 8.29 -3.40
CA VAL A 344 6.68 9.06 -2.32
C VAL A 344 7.09 8.41 -1.00
N ALA A 345 7.78 9.16 -0.16
CA ALA A 345 8.47 8.60 0.99
C ALA A 345 8.20 9.42 2.24
N HIS A 346 7.84 8.74 3.33
CA HIS A 346 7.48 9.36 4.59
C HIS A 346 8.55 9.11 5.66
N SER A 347 8.89 10.15 6.42
CA SER A 347 9.77 10.06 7.60
C SER A 347 11.07 9.32 7.26
N MET A 348 11.45 8.29 8.02
CA MET A 348 12.64 7.47 7.76
C MET A 348 12.66 6.86 6.34
N GLY A 349 11.50 6.59 5.73
CA GLY A 349 11.41 6.17 4.34
C GLY A 349 12.00 7.19 3.37
N GLY A 350 11.90 8.49 3.69
CA GLY A 350 12.57 9.54 2.94
C GLY A 350 14.09 9.55 3.14
N SER A 351 14.59 9.23 4.33
CA SER A 351 16.02 9.05 4.56
C SER A 351 16.59 7.86 3.77
N ILE A 352 15.84 6.75 3.66
CA ILE A 352 16.15 5.64 2.75
C ILE A 352 16.19 6.15 1.31
N THR A 353 15.15 6.85 0.89
CA THR A 353 15.01 7.36 -0.49
C THR A 353 16.13 8.31 -0.87
N ARG A 354 16.61 9.16 0.06
CA ARG A 354 17.77 10.05 -0.18
C ARG A 354 19.01 9.28 -0.64
N THR A 355 19.24 8.07 -0.12
CA THR A 355 20.37 7.22 -0.57
C THR A 355 20.22 6.76 -2.01
N LEU A 356 18.99 6.65 -2.53
CA LEU A 356 18.73 6.27 -3.92
C LEU A 356 18.96 7.44 -4.90
N LEU A 357 19.14 8.66 -4.39
CA LEU A 357 19.35 9.88 -5.16
C LEU A 357 20.77 10.45 -4.99
N THR A 358 21.68 9.67 -4.41
CA THR A 358 23.01 10.16 -4.01
C THR A 358 24.07 9.24 -4.55
N ASP A 359 25.10 9.81 -5.17
CA ASP A 359 26.32 9.11 -5.57
C ASP A 359 27.34 9.19 -4.42
N ALA A 360 27.33 8.18 -3.55
CA ALA A 360 28.18 8.17 -2.38
C ALA A 360 29.66 7.92 -2.72
N GLY A 361 29.91 7.10 -3.75
CA GLY A 361 31.25 6.60 -4.06
C GLY A 361 31.92 6.02 -2.81
N THR A 362 33.19 6.36 -2.57
CA THR A 362 33.92 5.96 -1.36
C THR A 362 33.79 6.95 -0.20
N THR A 363 33.05 8.06 -0.36
CA THR A 363 33.00 9.16 0.61
C THR A 363 32.54 8.70 1.98
N LEU A 364 31.42 7.96 2.05
CA LEU A 364 30.87 7.48 3.33
C LEU A 364 31.76 6.42 3.99
N TRP A 365 32.49 5.63 3.18
CA TRP A 365 33.47 4.68 3.69
C TRP A 365 34.66 5.40 4.33
N LEU A 366 35.23 6.38 3.64
CA LEU A 366 36.35 7.19 4.15
C LEU A 366 35.95 7.96 5.41
N GLU A 367 34.75 8.53 5.44
CA GLU A 367 34.20 9.20 6.62
C GLU A 367 33.98 8.23 7.80
N ALA A 368 33.81 6.93 7.56
CA ALA A 368 33.69 5.92 8.61
C ALA A 368 35.07 5.41 9.09
N PHE A 369 35.98 5.11 8.17
CA PHE A 369 37.19 4.33 8.43
C PHE A 369 38.51 5.08 8.26
N GLY A 370 38.52 6.30 7.72
CA GLY A 370 39.73 7.07 7.42
C GLY A 370 40.54 6.57 6.22
N HIS A 371 40.37 5.31 5.82
CA HIS A 371 41.11 4.64 4.74
C HIS A 371 40.17 4.06 3.68
N PRO A 372 40.61 3.95 2.40
CA PRO A 372 39.79 3.34 1.35
C PRO A 372 39.55 1.85 1.61
N PRO A 373 38.49 1.24 1.04
CA PRO A 373 38.15 -0.16 1.31
C PRO A 373 39.31 -1.13 1.14
N ALA A 374 40.15 -0.95 0.11
CA ALA A 374 41.32 -1.79 -0.15
C ALA A 374 42.33 -1.83 1.01
N GLN A 375 42.40 -0.75 1.81
CA GLN A 375 43.34 -0.58 2.92
C GLN A 375 42.69 -0.77 4.30
N THR A 376 41.38 -1.02 4.37
CA THR A 376 40.67 -1.29 5.63
C THR A 376 40.71 -2.80 5.93
N PRO A 377 41.47 -3.26 6.94
CA PRO A 377 41.54 -4.66 7.30
C PRO A 377 40.22 -5.12 7.92
N MET A 378 39.56 -6.08 7.29
CA MET A 378 38.25 -6.57 7.72
C MET A 378 37.97 -7.94 7.11
N ASP A 379 37.19 -8.77 7.80
CA ASP A 379 36.75 -10.04 7.22
C ASP A 379 35.94 -9.80 5.92
N PRO A 380 36.05 -10.69 4.91
CA PRO A 380 35.43 -10.46 3.61
C PRO A 380 33.90 -10.30 3.64
N GLN A 381 33.20 -10.98 4.55
CA GLN A 381 31.73 -10.93 4.60
C GLN A 381 31.26 -9.59 5.16
N SER A 382 31.88 -9.12 6.24
CA SER A 382 31.56 -7.82 6.83
C SER A 382 31.96 -6.67 5.90
N LYS A 383 33.12 -6.80 5.24
CA LYS A 383 33.59 -5.84 4.25
C LYS A 383 32.59 -5.69 3.11
N HIS A 384 32.17 -6.82 2.53
CA HIS A 384 31.19 -6.81 1.44
C HIS A 384 29.87 -6.17 1.87
N LEU A 385 29.34 -6.50 3.06
CA LEU A 385 28.11 -5.89 3.55
C LEU A 385 28.25 -4.37 3.73
N LEU A 386 29.37 -3.90 4.26
CA LEU A 386 29.63 -2.47 4.43
C LEU A 386 29.84 -1.75 3.10
N GLU A 387 30.46 -2.41 2.11
CA GLU A 387 30.57 -1.87 0.75
C GLU A 387 29.17 -1.63 0.18
N GLU A 388 28.25 -2.60 0.29
CA GLU A 388 26.87 -2.43 -0.19
C GLU A 388 26.06 -1.35 0.55
N VAL A 389 26.46 -1.01 1.79
CA VAL A 389 25.80 0.00 2.64
C VAL A 389 26.38 1.40 2.42
N LEU A 390 27.69 1.52 2.22
CA LEU A 390 28.41 2.80 2.20
C LEU A 390 28.84 3.24 0.80
N ILE A 391 28.93 2.31 -0.15
CA ILE A 391 29.38 2.57 -1.52
C ILE A 391 28.23 2.25 -2.47
N PHE A 392 27.60 3.30 -2.96
CA PHE A 392 26.45 3.19 -3.85
C PHE A 392 26.34 4.41 -4.76
N GLU A 393 25.61 4.23 -5.85
CA GLU A 393 25.22 5.27 -6.80
C GLU A 393 23.71 5.48 -6.77
N HIS A 394 23.26 6.61 -7.31
CA HIS A 394 21.85 6.87 -7.50
C HIS A 394 21.20 5.86 -8.45
N ARG A 395 19.89 5.67 -8.28
CA ARG A 395 19.03 4.83 -9.11
C ARG A 395 18.50 5.63 -10.30
N ARG A 396 18.88 5.24 -11.53
CA ARG A 396 18.54 5.94 -12.79
C ARG A 396 17.07 5.77 -13.21
N ASP A 397 16.46 4.70 -12.74
CA ASP A 397 15.05 4.35 -12.81
C ASP A 397 14.16 5.25 -11.94
N ILE A 398 14.70 6.14 -11.10
CA ILE A 398 13.91 7.13 -10.33
C ILE A 398 13.87 8.47 -11.07
N GLY A 399 12.67 8.89 -11.48
CA GLY A 399 12.46 10.13 -12.22
C GLY A 399 11.97 11.31 -11.39
N ARG A 400 11.37 11.06 -10.21
CA ARG A 400 10.88 12.12 -9.31
C ARG A 400 10.68 11.60 -7.89
N VAL A 401 10.87 12.47 -6.89
CA VAL A 401 10.63 12.14 -5.47
C VAL A 401 9.74 13.17 -4.78
N VAL A 402 8.88 12.71 -3.88
CA VAL A 402 8.16 13.53 -2.90
C VAL A 402 8.54 13.05 -1.50
N PHE A 403 9.26 13.90 -0.76
CA PHE A 403 9.59 13.69 0.64
C PHE A 403 8.47 14.24 1.51
N MET A 404 8.00 13.44 2.46
CA MET A 404 6.95 13.83 3.40
C MET A 404 7.49 13.70 4.83
N SER A 405 7.58 14.81 5.56
CA SER A 405 8.08 14.84 6.95
C SER A 405 9.42 14.11 7.16
N THR A 406 10.35 14.23 6.21
CA THR A 406 11.58 13.43 6.18
C THR A 406 12.69 14.06 7.04
N PRO A 407 13.29 13.35 8.00
CA PRO A 407 14.41 13.86 8.79
C PRO A 407 15.73 13.72 8.02
N HIS A 408 15.99 14.55 7.00
CA HIS A 408 17.22 14.46 6.21
C HIS A 408 18.47 14.64 7.07
N ARG A 409 18.41 15.54 8.06
CA ARG A 409 19.50 15.83 9.00
C ARG A 409 19.25 15.26 10.41
N GLY A 410 18.37 14.27 10.53
CA GLY A 410 18.02 13.63 11.81
C GLY A 410 16.93 14.35 12.62
N SER A 411 16.60 13.85 13.81
CA SER A 411 15.60 14.44 14.70
C SER A 411 16.04 14.40 16.15
N ASP A 412 15.90 15.51 16.87
CA ASP A 412 16.19 15.60 18.30
C ASP A 412 15.26 14.74 19.15
N LEU A 413 14.03 14.45 18.68
CA LEU A 413 13.12 13.56 19.40
C LEU A 413 13.64 12.11 19.42
N ALA A 414 14.45 11.71 18.43
CA ALA A 414 15.18 10.43 18.46
C ALA A 414 16.23 10.38 19.59
N SER A 415 16.63 11.53 20.14
CA SER A 415 17.66 11.66 21.19
C SER A 415 17.11 11.74 22.62
N ASN A 416 15.81 11.98 22.81
CA ASN A 416 15.16 12.10 24.13
C ASN A 416 14.63 10.75 24.68
N TRP A 417 14.47 10.68 26.01
CA TRP A 417 14.37 9.45 26.84
C TRP A 417 13.43 8.31 26.36
N ILE A 418 12.33 8.62 25.68
CA ILE A 418 11.40 7.63 25.09
C ILE A 418 12.06 6.89 23.90
N GLY A 419 12.91 7.56 23.12
CA GLY A 419 13.72 6.97 22.05
C GLY A 419 14.88 6.12 22.56
N ARG A 420 15.49 6.48 23.70
CA ARG A 420 16.58 5.70 24.33
C ARG A 420 16.12 4.32 24.82
N ILE A 421 14.95 4.24 25.47
CA ILE A 421 14.37 2.96 25.93
C ILE A 421 13.98 2.08 24.74
N GLY A 422 13.36 2.66 23.69
CA GLY A 422 13.05 1.95 22.45
C GLY A 422 14.30 1.42 21.74
N SER A 423 15.35 2.22 21.62
CA SER A 423 16.61 1.84 20.95
C SER A 423 17.37 0.70 21.64
N MET A 424 17.22 0.51 22.95
CA MET A 424 17.83 -0.61 23.68
C MET A 424 17.07 -1.92 23.49
N LEU A 425 15.78 -1.84 23.16
CA LEU A 425 14.91 -3.00 22.97
C LEU A 425 14.89 -3.51 21.52
N VAL A 426 15.40 -2.71 20.56
CA VAL A 426 15.59 -3.16 19.17
C VAL A 426 16.71 -4.19 19.12
N ARG A 427 16.35 -5.45 18.82
CA ARG A 427 17.33 -6.53 18.62
C ARG A 427 18.09 -6.32 17.31
N THR A 428 19.43 -6.29 17.39
CA THR A 428 20.30 -6.16 16.23
C THR A 428 20.18 -7.36 15.29
N PRO A 429 20.11 -7.17 13.96
CA PRO A 429 20.09 -8.25 12.98
C PRO A 429 21.34 -9.11 13.06
N THR A 430 21.22 -10.44 12.85
CA THR A 430 22.35 -11.37 12.97
C THR A 430 23.48 -11.06 11.99
N LYS A 431 23.17 -10.63 10.76
CA LYS A 431 24.17 -10.18 9.79
C LYS A 431 24.94 -8.95 10.26
N LEU A 432 24.27 -8.01 10.95
CA LEU A 432 24.94 -6.85 11.50
C LEU A 432 25.78 -7.24 12.71
N LEU A 433 25.33 -8.16 13.57
CA LEU A 433 26.10 -8.63 14.73
C LEU A 433 27.51 -9.12 14.36
N THR A 434 27.66 -9.84 13.24
CA THR A 434 28.96 -10.26 12.72
C THR A 434 29.86 -9.05 12.41
N VAL A 435 29.33 -8.05 11.69
CA VAL A 435 30.04 -6.79 11.40
C VAL A 435 30.49 -6.09 12.68
N GLY A 436 29.64 -6.05 13.72
CA GLY A 436 29.99 -5.38 14.97
C GLY A 436 31.11 -6.07 15.75
N ARG A 437 31.24 -7.39 15.66
CA ARG A 437 32.38 -8.12 16.23
C ARG A 437 33.66 -7.77 15.47
N THR A 438 33.62 -7.84 14.15
CA THR A 438 34.76 -7.50 13.30
C THR A 438 35.21 -6.05 13.49
N LEU A 439 34.27 -5.10 13.59
CA LEU A 439 34.60 -3.70 13.83
C LEU A 439 35.31 -3.51 15.18
N ARG A 440 34.82 -4.14 16.25
CA ARG A 440 35.50 -4.09 17.56
C ARG A 440 36.88 -4.74 17.56
N GLU A 441 37.07 -5.81 16.79
CA GLU A 441 38.37 -6.45 16.60
C GLU A 441 39.34 -5.59 15.77
N SER A 442 38.82 -4.76 14.85
CA SER A 442 39.62 -3.79 14.08
C SER A 442 39.96 -2.51 14.84
N GLU A 443 39.11 -2.08 15.78
CA GLU A 443 39.31 -0.88 16.61
C GLU A 443 40.56 -0.96 17.51
N THR A 444 41.03 -2.16 17.83
CA THR A 444 42.26 -2.37 18.59
C THR A 444 43.51 -2.26 17.71
N ALA A 445 43.36 -2.33 16.37
CA ALA A 445 44.46 -2.31 15.42
C ALA A 445 44.66 -0.96 14.72
N ASP A 446 43.60 -0.15 14.55
CA ASP A 446 43.66 1.15 13.85
C ASP A 446 42.97 2.28 14.66
N PRO A 447 43.72 3.30 15.13
CA PRO A 447 43.16 4.45 15.84
C PRO A 447 42.17 5.30 15.02
N ALA A 448 42.24 5.25 13.68
CA ALA A 448 41.36 5.98 12.77
C ALA A 448 40.02 5.26 12.53
N ALA A 449 39.94 3.97 12.87
CA ALA A 449 38.73 3.18 12.69
C ALA A 449 37.57 3.65 13.60
N LEU A 450 36.35 3.48 13.09
CA LEU A 450 35.11 3.82 13.81
C LEU A 450 35.00 3.04 15.13
N LYS A 451 35.08 3.75 16.27
CA LYS A 451 34.84 3.16 17.60
C LYS A 451 33.36 3.01 17.91
N LEU A 452 32.79 1.81 17.76
CA LEU A 452 31.39 1.50 18.00
C LEU A 452 31.18 0.77 19.34
N LYS A 453 30.52 1.46 20.28
CA LYS A 453 30.01 0.83 21.52
C LYS A 453 28.97 -0.26 21.22
N ARG A 454 28.17 -0.11 20.17
CA ARG A 454 27.23 -1.11 19.61
C ARG A 454 26.94 -0.76 18.16
N LEU A 455 26.46 -1.73 17.38
CA LEU A 455 25.98 -1.44 16.02
C LEU A 455 24.76 -0.53 16.06
N PRO A 456 24.66 0.43 15.12
CA PRO A 456 23.51 1.30 15.06
C PRO A 456 22.24 0.50 14.74
N ASN A 457 21.10 0.96 15.24
CA ASN A 457 19.76 0.60 14.77
C ASN A 457 19.13 1.81 14.03
N SER A 458 17.85 1.70 13.63
CA SER A 458 17.13 2.80 12.98
C SER A 458 17.16 4.11 13.78
N VAL A 459 16.91 4.05 15.09
CA VAL A 459 16.91 5.23 15.98
C VAL A 459 18.28 5.90 16.02
N ASP A 460 19.36 5.11 16.14
CA ASP A 460 20.72 5.64 16.10
C ASP A 460 21.02 6.33 14.77
N THR A 461 20.56 5.76 13.65
CA THR A 461 20.68 6.40 12.32
C THR A 461 19.71 7.55 12.08
N LEU A 462 18.83 7.90 13.03
CA LEU A 462 17.98 9.10 12.92
C LEU A 462 18.46 10.24 13.83
N ALA A 463 19.52 10.04 14.61
CA ALA A 463 20.10 11.09 15.43
C ALA A 463 20.86 12.13 14.58
N PRO A 464 20.70 13.44 14.83
CA PRO A 464 21.39 14.49 14.06
C PRO A 464 22.91 14.41 14.06
N ASN A 465 23.49 13.88 15.14
CA ASN A 465 24.93 13.74 15.32
C ASN A 465 25.46 12.37 14.86
N ASN A 466 24.63 11.51 14.26
CA ASN A 466 25.09 10.24 13.73
C ASN A 466 26.08 10.48 12.57
N ARG A 467 27.25 9.82 12.61
CA ARG A 467 28.32 10.00 11.61
C ARG A 467 27.84 9.76 10.18
N PHE A 468 27.02 8.73 9.94
CA PHE A 468 26.45 8.47 8.60
C PHE A 468 25.54 9.62 8.16
N VAL A 469 24.64 10.08 9.05
CA VAL A 469 23.71 11.19 8.75
C VAL A 469 24.46 12.47 8.44
N VAL A 470 25.47 12.81 9.25
CA VAL A 470 26.31 13.99 9.00
C VAL A 470 27.04 13.85 7.66
N ALA A 471 27.66 12.70 7.39
CA ALA A 471 28.43 12.47 6.18
C ALA A 471 27.56 12.52 4.91
N ILE A 472 26.41 11.85 4.87
CA ILE A 472 25.56 11.82 3.67
C ILE A 472 24.96 13.20 3.34
N ASN A 473 24.77 14.06 4.33
CA ASN A 473 24.30 15.44 4.10
C ASN A 473 25.36 16.34 3.47
N LYS A 474 26.65 15.95 3.51
CA LYS A 474 27.71 16.62 2.74
C LYS A 474 27.68 16.26 1.26
N ILE A 475 26.97 15.18 0.89
CA ILE A 475 26.88 14.69 -0.49
C ILE A 475 25.62 15.26 -1.15
N PRO A 476 25.74 15.99 -2.27
CA PRO A 476 24.59 16.56 -2.95
C PRO A 476 23.67 15.47 -3.53
N ILE A 477 22.37 15.77 -3.64
CA ILE A 477 21.47 14.96 -4.47
C ILE A 477 21.92 15.08 -5.93
N THR A 478 21.94 13.95 -6.64
CA THR A 478 22.27 13.87 -8.06
C THR A 478 21.43 14.87 -8.87
N LYS A 479 22.10 15.70 -9.66
CA LYS A 479 21.45 16.69 -10.52
C LYS A 479 20.57 15.98 -11.56
N GLY A 480 19.41 16.58 -11.87
CA GLY A 480 18.50 16.05 -12.89
C GLY A 480 17.31 15.27 -12.35
N ILE A 481 17.34 14.81 -11.10
CA ILE A 481 16.18 14.16 -10.45
C ILE A 481 15.38 15.21 -9.66
N PRO A 482 14.21 15.67 -10.13
CA PRO A 482 13.38 16.60 -9.37
C PRO A 482 12.84 15.96 -8.08
N TYR A 483 12.94 16.69 -6.97
CA TYR A 483 12.34 16.30 -5.70
C TYR A 483 11.53 17.44 -5.08
N HIS A 484 10.57 17.08 -4.24
CA HIS A 484 9.64 17.99 -3.56
C HIS A 484 9.60 17.68 -2.08
N SER A 485 9.33 18.68 -1.25
CA SER A 485 9.23 18.54 0.20
C SER A 485 7.84 18.91 0.69
N ILE A 486 7.22 18.03 1.48
CA ILE A 486 5.99 18.29 2.24
C ILE A 486 6.37 18.24 3.71
N ILE A 487 6.27 19.36 4.41
CA ILE A 487 6.78 19.54 5.78
C ILE A 487 5.62 19.88 6.70
N GLY A 488 5.43 19.10 7.78
CA GLY A 488 4.41 19.40 8.78
C GLY A 488 4.83 20.51 9.74
N ASP A 489 3.89 21.34 10.18
CA ASP A 489 4.11 22.40 11.18
C ASP A 489 3.09 22.37 12.34
N ARG A 490 2.21 21.37 12.36
CA ARG A 490 1.05 21.24 13.29
C ARG A 490 0.03 22.39 13.18
N GLY A 491 0.00 23.10 12.05
CA GLY A 491 -0.88 24.24 11.80
C GLY A 491 -0.48 25.51 12.55
N ARG A 492 0.80 25.65 12.92
CA ARG A 492 1.30 26.78 13.73
C ARG A 492 1.64 28.01 12.88
N GLY A 493 1.93 27.84 11.59
CA GLY A 493 2.28 28.93 10.70
C GLY A 493 3.60 29.64 11.07
N ASP A 494 4.50 28.96 11.78
CA ASP A 494 5.75 29.53 12.33
C ASP A 494 7.02 29.05 11.61
N SER A 495 6.90 28.49 10.41
CA SER A 495 8.06 28.16 9.56
C SER A 495 8.91 29.41 9.26
N PRO A 496 10.25 29.33 9.28
CA PRO A 496 11.09 28.12 9.37
C PRO A 496 11.36 27.61 10.80
N ASN A 497 10.80 28.23 11.84
CA ASN A 497 10.98 27.82 13.25
C ASN A 497 9.94 26.78 13.68
N SER A 498 9.53 25.89 12.76
CA SER A 498 8.43 24.96 12.97
C SER A 498 8.88 23.50 13.13
N SER A 499 7.96 22.65 13.57
CA SER A 499 8.13 21.20 13.64
C SER A 499 6.77 20.51 13.55
N ASP A 500 6.75 19.33 12.93
CA ASP A 500 5.59 18.44 12.89
C ASP A 500 5.37 17.67 14.22
N GLY A 501 6.18 17.96 15.24
CA GLY A 501 6.19 17.32 16.55
C GLY A 501 7.21 16.19 16.68
N VAL A 502 7.80 15.73 15.58
CA VAL A 502 8.87 14.72 15.55
C VAL A 502 10.09 15.25 14.80
N VAL A 503 9.89 15.86 13.64
CA VAL A 503 10.94 16.40 12.79
C VAL A 503 10.78 17.92 12.73
N ALA A 504 11.89 18.63 12.95
CA ALA A 504 11.94 20.07 12.82
C ALA A 504 12.14 20.49 11.36
N TYR A 505 11.68 21.69 11.00
CA TYR A 505 11.80 22.24 9.66
C TYR A 505 13.24 22.21 9.14
N TRP A 506 14.23 22.61 9.94
CA TRP A 506 15.65 22.62 9.55
C TRP A 506 16.18 21.25 9.08
N SER A 507 15.59 20.17 9.58
CA SER A 507 15.96 18.80 9.19
C SER A 507 15.18 18.31 7.96
N SER A 508 13.93 18.76 7.79
CA SER A 508 13.10 18.41 6.63
C SER A 508 13.40 19.24 5.38
N HIS A 509 13.86 20.46 5.56
CA HIS A 509 14.11 21.41 4.48
C HIS A 509 15.29 20.99 3.60
N LEU A 510 15.17 21.16 2.28
CA LEU A 510 16.25 20.97 1.32
C LEU A 510 16.24 22.12 0.30
N ASP A 511 17.30 22.92 0.25
CA ASP A 511 17.38 24.12 -0.61
C ASP A 511 17.12 23.84 -2.10
N GLY A 512 17.49 22.64 -2.58
CA GLY A 512 17.34 22.26 -3.98
C GLY A 512 15.96 21.68 -4.36
N ALA A 513 14.99 21.65 -3.44
CA ALA A 513 13.65 21.14 -3.72
C ALA A 513 12.93 21.98 -4.78
N ARG A 514 12.22 21.33 -5.71
CA ARG A 514 11.44 21.98 -6.76
C ARG A 514 10.18 22.67 -6.25
N SER A 515 9.59 22.12 -5.19
CA SER A 515 8.60 22.82 -4.38
C SER A 515 8.73 22.37 -2.93
N GLU A 516 8.33 23.26 -2.03
CA GLU A 516 8.17 22.98 -0.61
C GLU A 516 6.75 23.39 -0.22
N PHE A 517 6.02 22.49 0.44
CA PHE A 517 4.68 22.73 0.93
C PHE A 517 4.63 22.52 2.44
N ILE A 518 4.23 23.56 3.18
CA ILE A 518 4.05 23.48 4.63
C ILE A 518 2.63 22.99 4.90
N ALA A 519 2.51 21.73 5.31
CA ALA A 519 1.23 21.11 5.61
C ALA A 519 0.84 21.37 7.07
N PRO A 520 -0.41 21.79 7.36
CA PRO A 520 -0.91 21.98 8.71
C PRO A 520 -1.22 20.64 9.38
N CYS A 521 -0.18 19.83 9.61
CA CYS A 521 -0.27 18.49 10.16
C CYS A 521 0.84 18.21 11.16
N ASN A 522 0.57 17.25 12.04
CA ASN A 522 1.63 16.60 12.80
C ASN A 522 2.46 15.69 11.88
N HIS A 523 3.30 14.83 12.46
CA HIS A 523 4.17 13.93 11.70
C HIS A 523 3.44 12.97 10.72
N GLY A 524 2.12 12.80 10.85
CA GLY A 524 1.29 11.97 9.97
C GLY A 524 0.92 12.63 8.65
N SER A 525 1.89 13.18 7.91
CA SER A 525 1.65 13.83 6.62
C SER A 525 0.97 12.94 5.56
N PRO A 526 1.20 11.60 5.47
CA PRO A 526 0.45 10.72 4.56
C PRO A 526 -1.06 10.64 4.84
N LEU A 527 -1.51 11.10 6.02
CA LEU A 527 -2.90 11.07 6.46
C LEU A 527 -3.58 12.44 6.37
N ASN A 528 -2.82 13.51 6.06
CA ASN A 528 -3.35 14.85 6.01
C ASN A 528 -3.91 15.17 4.61
N PRO A 529 -5.17 15.62 4.48
CA PRO A 529 -5.78 15.90 3.17
C PRO A 529 -5.02 16.91 2.30
N GLN A 530 -4.42 17.96 2.90
CA GLN A 530 -3.69 18.97 2.12
C GLN A 530 -2.34 18.43 1.63
N ALA A 531 -1.66 17.63 2.45
CA ALA A 531 -0.46 16.91 2.02
C ALA A 531 -0.76 15.90 0.89
N ILE A 532 -1.87 15.16 0.99
CA ILE A 532 -2.33 14.25 -0.05
C ILE A 532 -2.61 15.01 -1.36
N ALA A 533 -3.30 16.15 -1.28
CA ALA A 533 -3.57 17.00 -2.43
C ALA A 533 -2.29 17.54 -3.10
N GLU A 534 -1.26 17.89 -2.31
CA GLU A 534 0.03 18.31 -2.87
C GLU A 534 0.75 17.16 -3.58
N VAL A 535 0.72 15.93 -3.02
CA VAL A 535 1.24 14.75 -3.74
C VAL A 535 0.48 14.56 -5.05
N HIS A 536 -0.84 14.65 -5.03
CA HIS A 536 -1.68 14.52 -6.22
C HIS A 536 -1.29 15.53 -7.32
N ARG A 537 -1.18 16.82 -6.96
CA ARG A 537 -0.71 17.90 -7.86
C ARG A 537 0.66 17.59 -8.48
N ILE A 538 1.59 17.03 -7.69
CA ILE A 538 2.93 16.65 -8.18
C ILE A 538 2.85 15.46 -9.16
N LEU A 539 1.95 14.49 -8.92
CA LEU A 539 1.73 13.37 -9.83
C LEU A 539 1.08 13.83 -11.14
N GLU A 540 0.15 14.78 -11.11
CA GLU A 540 -0.39 15.39 -12.33
C GLU A 540 0.69 16.12 -13.14
N LEU A 541 1.54 16.90 -12.46
CA LEU A 541 2.69 17.57 -13.10
C LEU A 541 3.62 16.56 -13.77
N ASN A 542 3.82 15.39 -13.15
CA ASN A 542 4.67 14.35 -13.67
C ASN A 542 4.04 13.63 -14.89
N ALA A 543 2.73 13.44 -14.91
CA ALA A 543 2.03 12.78 -16.02
C ALA A 543 1.95 13.61 -17.30
N LYS A 544 2.13 14.94 -17.21
CA LYS A 544 2.14 15.88 -18.35
C LYS A 544 3.49 15.97 -19.07
N ARG A 545 4.51 15.23 -18.61
CA ARG A 545 5.83 15.14 -19.24
C ARG A 545 5.91 13.91 -20.12
#